data_AF-A0A1Q6LI76-F1
#
_entry.id   AF-A0A1Q6LI76-F1
#
_cell.length_a   1.000
_cell.length_b   1.000
_cell.length_c   1.000
_cell.angle_alpha   90.00
_cell.angle_beta   90.00
_cell.angle_gamma   90.00
#
_symmetry.space_group_name_H-M   'P 1'
#
loop_
_entity.id
_entity.type
_entity.pdbx_description
1 polymer ?
#
loop_
_entity_poly.entity_id
_entity_poly.type
_entity_poly.pdbx_seq_one_letter_code
_entity_poly.pdbx_strand_id
1 'polypeptide(L)'
;MKKQSFMEKLVKKDYNNELEKKLEQKTFEENVQSNLLSILYKIETAYKDYETVKRDVETKEEYIEQLIKIIEEKCKKIKLIRMESEESKIHKNNTFYVDKTKGEIECYPIERKLLYAIWKISKKDTIIEDKYYLENIVLSDLLNAGNNIQKVEPIRDFNGYSWTTLNTEIESTAHNLIYQILRNLVGNKLLEKWVYEKENKTDYYKKFLEKIKKEYGEKNSEEIIETIIKTAIMLEIKFDKNKIENFKEDKKETENELKTMQDKHRYVEEITKRKLQILEEIKEIDNKINNKDLLEQEYIIRNEILPLNKKIFSMRVLSNIMIEEREKKYKKIEELNEIMKPTNFVKHYQELEEKNRYLKYLEVENNQQEIENTLTQIQKIFLKCFQIKIEKANTKQEIIELIYELRYYLLLPFNVQNNVIEKIEETEELQNTLQETIKKIIEKAKNTKTIVEVTKNDDYEYEIWKNILQLRVIKLEDISLKITKDKEKYFMQIFDEGAFEEKTQIFISTTINEKQIKINKKIKIFE
;
A
#
# COMPACT_ATOMS: atom_id res chain seq x y z
N MET A 1 -6.95 -27.45 13.41
CA MET A 1 -5.78 -27.64 12.53
C MET A 1 -5.07 -28.92 12.93
N LYS A 2 -4.98 -29.92 12.05
CA LYS A 2 -4.16 -31.12 12.28
C LYS A 2 -2.68 -30.73 12.18
N LYS A 3 -1.87 -31.12 13.16
CA LYS A 3 -0.41 -30.98 13.14
C LYS A 3 0.14 -31.77 11.95
N GLN A 4 0.70 -31.10 10.95
CA GLN A 4 1.50 -31.76 9.90
C GLN A 4 2.70 -32.45 10.53
N SER A 5 3.01 -33.65 10.04
CA SER A 5 4.08 -34.49 10.58
C SER A 5 5.46 -33.98 10.14
N PHE A 6 6.46 -34.19 10.99
CA PHE A 6 7.85 -33.76 10.78
C PHE A 6 8.47 -34.29 9.47
N MET A 7 7.91 -35.34 8.86
CA MET A 7 8.37 -35.89 7.57
C MET A 7 7.94 -35.05 6.35
N GLU A 8 6.84 -34.30 6.40
CA GLU A 8 6.44 -33.41 5.28
C GLU A 8 7.41 -32.22 5.11
N LYS A 9 8.19 -31.89 6.14
CA LYS A 9 9.23 -30.85 6.08
C LYS A 9 10.51 -31.28 5.35
N LEU A 10 10.70 -32.58 5.12
CA LEU A 10 11.95 -33.15 4.57
C LEU A 10 11.90 -33.42 3.07
N VAL A 11 10.72 -33.36 2.45
CA VAL A 11 10.59 -33.38 0.98
C VAL A 11 10.51 -31.94 0.50
N LYS A 12 11.52 -31.48 -0.24
CA LYS A 12 11.48 -30.17 -0.89
C LYS A 12 10.26 -30.14 -1.81
N LYS A 13 9.25 -29.35 -1.45
CA LYS A 13 8.02 -29.21 -2.24
C LYS A 13 8.41 -28.67 -3.62
N ASP A 14 7.99 -29.35 -4.67
CA ASP A 14 8.28 -28.95 -6.03
C ASP A 14 7.16 -28.04 -6.53
N TYR A 15 7.36 -26.74 -6.35
CA TYR A 15 6.38 -25.73 -6.71
C TYR A 15 6.19 -25.62 -8.23
N ASN A 16 7.22 -25.91 -9.04
CA ASN A 16 7.09 -25.93 -10.50
C ASN A 16 6.15 -27.06 -10.92
N ASN A 17 6.36 -28.27 -10.41
CA ASN A 17 5.45 -29.39 -10.64
C ASN A 17 4.03 -29.13 -10.10
N GLU A 18 3.90 -28.41 -8.98
CA GLU A 18 2.59 -28.01 -8.45
C GLU A 18 1.88 -27.06 -9.41
N LEU A 19 2.56 -26.01 -9.87
CA LEU A 19 2.01 -25.03 -10.80
C LEU A 19 1.67 -25.68 -12.16
N GLU A 20 2.54 -26.50 -12.73
CA GLU A 20 2.29 -27.22 -14.00
C GLU A 20 0.98 -28.01 -13.95
N LYS A 21 0.78 -28.83 -12.90
CA LYS A 21 -0.46 -29.60 -12.72
C LYS A 21 -1.72 -28.73 -12.63
N LYS A 22 -1.60 -27.52 -12.07
CA LYS A 22 -2.71 -26.56 -12.03
C LYS A 22 -2.95 -25.92 -13.39
N LEU A 23 -1.90 -25.66 -14.16
CA LEU A 23 -1.97 -25.09 -15.50
C LEU A 23 -2.54 -26.08 -16.53
N GLU A 24 -2.27 -27.38 -16.40
CA GLU A 24 -2.88 -28.43 -17.24
C GLU A 24 -4.41 -28.45 -17.17
N GLN A 25 -4.98 -27.99 -16.04
CA GLN A 25 -6.42 -27.90 -15.84
C GLN A 25 -7.02 -26.58 -16.38
N LYS A 26 -6.18 -25.68 -16.90
CA LYS A 26 -6.56 -24.35 -17.41
C LYS A 26 -6.48 -24.33 -18.94
N THR A 27 -7.32 -23.52 -19.56
CA THR A 27 -7.30 -23.29 -21.02
C THR A 27 -6.35 -22.15 -21.41
N PHE A 28 -5.21 -22.04 -20.76
CA PHE A 28 -4.23 -20.98 -21.04
C PHE A 28 -3.37 -21.35 -22.25
N GLU A 29 -3.04 -20.36 -23.07
CA GLU A 29 -2.10 -20.52 -24.18
C GLU A 29 -0.71 -20.94 -23.67
N GLU A 30 0.07 -21.68 -24.47
CA GLU A 30 1.40 -22.19 -24.08
C GLU A 30 2.37 -21.07 -23.65
N ASN A 31 2.33 -19.93 -24.35
CA ASN A 31 3.13 -18.75 -24.02
C ASN A 31 2.81 -18.21 -22.61
N VAL A 32 1.54 -18.22 -22.18
CA VAL A 32 1.11 -17.83 -20.84
C VAL A 32 1.67 -18.81 -19.82
N GLN A 33 1.50 -20.12 -20.06
CA GLN A 33 2.01 -21.15 -19.15
C GLN A 33 3.52 -21.02 -18.95
N SER A 34 4.27 -20.87 -20.04
CA SER A 34 5.72 -20.65 -20.02
C SER A 34 6.11 -19.39 -19.22
N ASN A 35 5.38 -18.27 -19.40
CA ASN A 35 5.63 -17.04 -18.64
C ASN A 35 5.36 -17.23 -17.14
N LEU A 36 4.30 -17.95 -16.76
CA LEU A 36 3.97 -18.22 -15.35
C LEU A 36 5.03 -19.10 -14.66
N LEU A 37 5.53 -20.12 -15.36
CA LEU A 37 6.63 -20.96 -14.87
C LEU A 37 7.93 -20.16 -14.73
N SER A 38 8.25 -19.32 -15.72
CA SER A 38 9.41 -18.42 -15.64
C SER A 38 9.33 -17.45 -14.46
N ILE A 39 8.16 -16.85 -14.22
CA ILE A 39 7.90 -16.00 -13.05
C ILE A 39 8.17 -16.78 -11.75
N LEU A 40 7.64 -18.00 -11.63
CA LEU A 40 7.83 -18.82 -10.44
C LEU A 40 9.30 -19.14 -10.20
N TYR A 41 10.04 -19.54 -11.23
CA TYR A 41 11.48 -19.79 -11.15
C TYR A 41 12.28 -18.57 -10.68
N LYS A 42 11.95 -17.38 -11.20
CA LYS A 42 12.60 -16.12 -10.79
C LYS A 42 12.31 -15.79 -9.33
N ILE A 43 11.07 -15.98 -8.89
CA ILE A 43 10.69 -15.82 -7.48
C ILE A 43 11.52 -16.79 -6.62
N GLU A 44 11.56 -18.08 -6.95
CA GLU A 44 12.31 -19.08 -6.16
C GLU A 44 13.79 -18.73 -6.01
N THR A 45 14.38 -18.16 -7.06
CA THR A 45 15.79 -17.77 -7.09
C THR A 45 16.05 -16.52 -6.27
N ALA A 46 15.18 -15.51 -6.37
CA ALA A 46 15.42 -14.19 -5.82
C ALA A 46 14.86 -13.96 -4.40
N TYR A 47 13.91 -14.80 -3.94
CA TYR A 47 13.15 -14.52 -2.72
C TYR A 47 14.01 -14.48 -1.45
N LYS A 48 15.04 -15.32 -1.36
CA LYS A 48 15.91 -15.34 -0.17
C LYS A 48 16.67 -14.02 0.01
N ASP A 49 17.13 -13.44 -1.10
CA ASP A 49 17.82 -12.16 -1.09
C ASP A 49 16.85 -11.03 -0.75
N TYR A 50 15.65 -11.07 -1.33
CA TYR A 50 14.53 -10.18 -0.99
C TYR A 50 14.19 -10.22 0.51
N GLU A 51 14.02 -11.42 1.07
CA GLU A 51 13.74 -11.63 2.49
C GLU A 51 14.88 -11.12 3.38
N THR A 52 16.13 -11.35 2.97
CA THR A 52 17.31 -10.88 3.71
C THR A 52 17.39 -9.36 3.76
N VAL A 53 17.18 -8.68 2.63
CA VAL A 53 17.25 -7.22 2.55
C VAL A 53 16.05 -6.56 3.23
N LYS A 54 14.85 -7.11 3.05
CA LYS A 54 13.60 -6.44 3.48
C LYS A 54 13.12 -6.81 4.88
N ARG A 55 13.54 -7.97 5.40
CA ARG A 55 13.27 -8.54 6.73
C ARG A 55 11.80 -8.85 7.03
N ASP A 56 10.95 -7.85 7.22
CA ASP A 56 9.53 -8.02 7.57
C ASP A 56 8.70 -8.32 6.32
N VAL A 57 8.73 -9.59 5.89
CA VAL A 57 8.00 -10.14 4.75
C VAL A 57 7.44 -11.52 5.09
N GLU A 58 6.46 -11.99 4.32
CA GLU A 58 6.03 -13.39 4.36
C GLU A 58 7.14 -14.33 3.88
N THR A 59 7.06 -15.60 4.29
CA THR A 59 8.02 -16.61 3.82
C THR A 59 7.85 -16.89 2.33
N LYS A 60 8.91 -17.39 1.68
CA LYS A 60 8.87 -17.78 0.26
C LYS A 60 7.74 -18.78 0.00
N GLU A 61 7.58 -19.75 0.89
CA GLU A 61 6.56 -20.79 0.80
C GLU A 61 5.15 -20.17 0.86
N GLU A 62 4.89 -19.27 1.81
CA GLU A 62 3.60 -18.56 1.91
C GLU A 62 3.31 -17.74 0.66
N TYR A 63 4.31 -17.03 0.13
CA TYR A 63 4.18 -16.24 -1.10
C TYR A 63 3.80 -17.12 -2.30
N ILE A 64 4.56 -18.20 -2.54
CA ILE A 64 4.37 -19.06 -3.71
C ILE A 64 3.04 -19.80 -3.63
N GLU A 65 2.68 -20.34 -2.47
CA GLU A 65 1.41 -21.04 -2.29
C GLU A 65 0.22 -20.11 -2.52
N GLN A 66 0.31 -18.87 -2.05
CA GLN A 66 -0.72 -17.86 -2.31
C GLN A 66 -0.80 -17.51 -3.80
N LEU A 67 0.33 -17.34 -4.48
CA LEU A 67 0.37 -17.05 -5.92
C LEU A 67 -0.27 -18.17 -6.75
N ILE A 68 0.14 -19.42 -6.52
CA ILE A 68 -0.42 -20.60 -7.21
C ILE A 68 -1.93 -20.67 -6.97
N LYS A 69 -2.37 -20.47 -5.72
CA LYS A 69 -3.80 -20.47 -5.37
C LYS A 69 -4.58 -19.37 -6.09
N ILE A 70 -4.01 -18.17 -6.25
CA ILE A 70 -4.66 -17.09 -7.00
C ILE A 70 -4.80 -17.46 -8.47
N ILE A 71 -3.74 -18.00 -9.08
CA ILE A 71 -3.76 -18.45 -10.48
C ILE A 71 -4.84 -19.53 -10.66
N GLU A 72 -4.95 -20.47 -9.73
CA GLU A 72 -5.95 -21.52 -9.73
C GLU A 72 -7.39 -20.98 -9.53
N GLU A 73 -7.62 -20.16 -8.51
CA GLU A 73 -8.98 -19.79 -8.09
C GLU A 73 -9.54 -18.55 -8.79
N LYS A 74 -8.68 -17.63 -9.24
CA LYS A 74 -9.08 -16.27 -9.66
C LYS A 74 -8.80 -15.99 -11.13
N CYS A 75 -7.74 -16.55 -11.68
CA CYS A 75 -7.42 -16.39 -13.10
C CYS A 75 -8.20 -17.42 -13.93
N LYS A 76 -9.26 -16.98 -14.61
CA LYS A 76 -10.03 -17.82 -15.56
C LYS A 76 -9.47 -17.73 -16.97
N LYS A 77 -8.97 -16.57 -17.37
CA LYS A 77 -8.34 -16.35 -18.68
C LYS A 77 -7.19 -15.37 -18.56
N ILE A 78 -6.09 -15.64 -19.24
CA ILE A 78 -4.97 -14.72 -19.38
C ILE A 78 -4.63 -14.66 -20.87
N LYS A 79 -4.50 -13.45 -21.41
CA LYS A 79 -4.13 -13.19 -22.79
C LYS A 79 -2.90 -12.29 -22.84
N LEU A 80 -1.84 -12.76 -23.51
CA LEU A 80 -0.64 -11.96 -23.76
C LEU A 80 -0.75 -11.25 -25.12
N ILE A 81 -0.74 -9.93 -25.11
CA ILE A 81 -0.93 -9.10 -26.30
C ILE A 81 0.44 -8.63 -26.80
N ARG A 82 0.76 -8.88 -28.08
CA ARG A 82 2.01 -8.41 -28.68
C ARG A 82 1.97 -6.89 -28.86
N MET A 83 3.12 -6.23 -28.71
CA MET A 83 3.21 -4.76 -28.80
C MET A 83 3.11 -4.20 -30.24
N GLU A 84 3.01 -5.07 -31.24
CA GLU A 84 3.18 -4.76 -32.67
C GLU A 84 1.84 -4.45 -33.36
N SER A 85 1.25 -3.28 -33.11
CA SER A 85 0.37 -2.47 -34.00
C SER A 85 -0.51 -1.51 -33.18
N GLU A 86 -1.04 -0.44 -33.79
CA GLU A 86 -1.98 0.47 -33.12
C GLU A 86 -3.28 -0.22 -32.66
N GLU A 87 -3.64 -1.32 -33.32
CA GLU A 87 -4.78 -2.20 -33.00
C GLU A 87 -4.48 -3.17 -31.83
N SER A 88 -3.22 -3.28 -31.41
CA SER A 88 -2.75 -4.17 -30.32
C SER A 88 -2.60 -3.46 -28.97
N LYS A 89 -3.07 -2.21 -28.84
CA LYS A 89 -3.03 -1.46 -27.58
C LYS A 89 -4.12 -2.01 -26.64
N ILE A 90 -3.72 -2.54 -25.49
CA ILE A 90 -4.64 -3.06 -24.45
C ILE A 90 -5.68 -2.00 -24.09
N HIS A 91 -5.19 -0.81 -23.71
CA HIS A 91 -5.93 0.45 -23.65
C HIS A 91 -4.96 1.60 -23.83
N LYS A 92 -5.47 2.82 -24.07
CA LYS A 92 -4.63 4.04 -24.15
C LYS A 92 -3.79 4.17 -22.88
N ASN A 93 -2.46 4.11 -23.03
CA ASN A 93 -1.44 4.26 -21.98
C ASN A 93 -1.39 3.16 -20.89
N ASN A 94 -2.00 1.99 -21.11
CA ASN A 94 -1.95 0.88 -20.15
C ASN A 94 -1.15 -0.32 -20.68
N THR A 95 -0.42 -0.99 -19.78
CA THR A 95 0.38 -2.19 -20.08
C THR A 95 -0.32 -3.49 -19.70
N PHE A 96 -1.46 -3.39 -19.01
CA PHE A 96 -2.32 -4.51 -18.63
C PHE A 96 -3.76 -4.03 -18.39
N TYR A 97 -4.70 -4.96 -18.38
CA TYR A 97 -6.10 -4.82 -18.02
C TYR A 97 -6.54 -6.03 -17.18
N VAL A 98 -7.40 -5.79 -16.18
CA VAL A 98 -7.88 -6.83 -15.26
C VAL A 98 -9.39 -6.68 -15.09
N ASP A 99 -10.15 -7.69 -15.52
CA ASP A 99 -11.59 -7.83 -15.23
C ASP A 99 -11.75 -8.80 -14.05
N LYS A 100 -11.94 -8.25 -12.85
CA LYS A 100 -12.11 -9.03 -11.61
C LYS A 100 -13.39 -9.87 -11.61
N THR A 101 -14.46 -9.40 -12.27
CA THR A 101 -15.76 -10.09 -12.30
C THR A 101 -15.70 -11.33 -13.15
N LYS A 102 -15.07 -11.23 -14.33
CA LYS A 102 -14.89 -12.37 -15.22
C LYS A 102 -13.69 -13.23 -14.83
N GLY A 103 -12.69 -12.68 -14.14
CA GLY A 103 -11.45 -13.37 -13.83
C GLY A 103 -10.48 -13.35 -15.02
N GLU A 104 -10.49 -12.27 -15.81
CA GLU A 104 -9.73 -12.16 -17.06
C GLU A 104 -8.59 -11.13 -16.92
N ILE A 105 -7.43 -11.47 -17.49
CA ILE A 105 -6.26 -10.61 -17.57
C ILE A 105 -5.85 -10.46 -19.02
N GLU A 106 -5.61 -9.23 -19.46
CA GLU A 106 -4.91 -8.93 -20.69
C GLU A 106 -3.63 -8.17 -20.35
N CYS A 107 -2.48 -8.61 -20.84
CA CYS A 107 -1.20 -8.03 -20.44
C CYS A 107 -0.20 -8.09 -21.59
N TYR A 108 0.71 -7.11 -21.67
CA TYR A 108 1.89 -7.27 -22.53
C TYR A 108 2.76 -8.43 -22.02
N PRO A 109 3.60 -9.06 -22.86
CA PRO A 109 4.46 -10.17 -22.49
C PRO A 109 5.66 -9.69 -21.64
N ILE A 110 5.34 -9.10 -20.50
CA ILE A 110 6.26 -8.56 -19.52
C ILE A 110 5.90 -9.21 -18.17
N GLU A 111 6.75 -10.10 -17.70
CA GLU A 111 6.53 -10.92 -16.50
C GLU A 111 6.14 -10.10 -15.26
N ARG A 112 6.83 -8.99 -14.98
CA ARG A 112 6.49 -8.12 -13.83
C ARG A 112 5.08 -7.54 -13.92
N LYS A 113 4.60 -7.21 -15.13
CA LYS A 113 3.24 -6.69 -15.34
C LYS A 113 2.20 -7.78 -15.24
N LEU A 114 2.52 -8.98 -15.73
CA LEU A 114 1.66 -10.15 -15.55
C LEU A 114 1.52 -10.51 -14.06
N LEU A 115 2.63 -10.55 -13.32
CA LEU A 115 2.62 -10.78 -11.88
C LEU A 115 1.82 -9.71 -11.13
N TYR A 116 2.01 -8.43 -11.47
CA TYR A 116 1.21 -7.33 -10.92
C TYR A 116 -0.30 -7.55 -11.16
N ALA A 117 -0.69 -7.93 -12.38
CA ALA A 117 -2.08 -8.16 -12.75
C ALA A 117 -2.70 -9.36 -12.00
N ILE A 118 -1.93 -10.43 -11.79
CA ILE A 118 -2.35 -11.60 -11.01
C ILE A 118 -2.58 -11.21 -9.55
N TRP A 119 -1.70 -10.42 -8.93
CA TRP A 119 -1.95 -9.94 -7.58
C TRP A 119 -3.16 -9.00 -7.52
N LYS A 120 -3.33 -8.12 -8.53
CA LYS A 120 -4.46 -7.20 -8.62
C LYS A 120 -5.81 -7.92 -8.71
N ILE A 121 -5.92 -9.00 -9.49
CA ILE A 121 -7.20 -9.71 -9.69
C ILE A 121 -7.71 -10.39 -8.41
N SER A 122 -6.80 -10.71 -7.49
CA SER A 122 -7.14 -11.43 -6.27
C SER A 122 -7.80 -10.58 -5.18
N LYS A 123 -7.70 -9.25 -5.29
CA LYS A 123 -8.06 -8.28 -4.23
C LYS A 123 -9.46 -7.71 -4.43
N LYS A 124 -10.15 -7.45 -3.32
CA LYS A 124 -11.38 -6.64 -3.34
C LYS A 124 -11.04 -5.19 -3.67
N ASP A 125 -11.97 -4.48 -4.32
CA ASP A 125 -11.80 -3.04 -4.56
C ASP A 125 -11.90 -2.25 -3.24
N THR A 126 -12.83 -2.62 -2.37
CA THR A 126 -12.99 -2.07 -1.03
C THR A 126 -12.55 -3.08 0.04
N ILE A 127 -11.69 -2.61 0.96
CA ILE A 127 -11.14 -3.42 2.07
C ILE A 127 -11.35 -2.77 3.44
N ILE A 128 -12.08 -1.65 3.49
CA ILE A 128 -12.48 -0.95 4.72
C ILE A 128 -14.01 -0.96 4.79
N GLU A 129 -14.55 -0.89 6.01
CA GLU A 129 -15.99 -0.84 6.22
C GLU A 129 -16.60 0.47 5.69
N ASP A 130 -17.80 0.39 5.10
CA ASP A 130 -18.50 1.51 4.46
C ASP A 130 -18.78 2.68 5.42
N LYS A 131 -18.78 2.45 6.74
CA LYS A 131 -18.91 3.51 7.76
C LYS A 131 -17.76 4.52 7.71
N TYR A 132 -16.62 4.17 7.13
CA TYR A 132 -15.48 5.04 6.88
C TYR A 132 -15.45 5.43 5.39
N TYR A 133 -16.50 6.10 4.91
CA TYR A 133 -16.76 6.24 3.48
C TYR A 133 -15.55 6.74 2.67
N LEU A 134 -14.93 7.85 3.09
CA LEU A 134 -13.85 8.45 2.33
C LEU A 134 -12.56 7.63 2.43
N GLU A 135 -12.22 7.20 3.65
CA GLU A 135 -11.07 6.35 3.92
C GLU A 135 -11.16 5.03 3.15
N ASN A 136 -12.35 4.44 3.08
CA ASN A 136 -12.59 3.21 2.34
C ASN A 136 -12.28 3.37 0.87
N ILE A 137 -12.65 4.50 0.26
CA ILE A 137 -12.31 4.74 -1.13
C ILE A 137 -10.81 4.92 -1.28
N VAL A 138 -10.21 5.88 -0.57
CA VAL A 138 -8.84 6.32 -0.86
C VAL A 138 -7.77 5.37 -0.32
N LEU A 139 -7.97 4.79 0.87
CA LEU A 139 -7.00 3.89 1.48
C LEU A 139 -7.09 2.48 0.90
N SER A 140 -8.27 2.02 0.46
CA SER A 140 -8.35 0.69 -0.19
C SER A 140 -7.54 0.67 -1.47
N ASP A 141 -7.67 1.69 -2.31
CA ASP A 141 -6.87 1.82 -3.53
C ASP A 141 -5.38 1.97 -3.22
N LEU A 142 -5.04 2.81 -2.23
CA LEU A 142 -3.65 3.00 -1.82
C LEU A 142 -2.99 1.70 -1.36
N LEU A 143 -3.64 0.98 -0.46
CA LEU A 143 -3.15 -0.27 0.12
C LEU A 143 -3.07 -1.39 -0.92
N ASN A 144 -4.08 -1.50 -1.79
CA ASN A 144 -4.09 -2.48 -2.86
C ASN A 144 -2.95 -2.25 -3.85
N ALA A 145 -2.77 -1.01 -4.31
CA ALA A 145 -1.73 -0.61 -5.24
C ALA A 145 -0.33 -0.83 -4.62
N GLY A 146 -0.09 -0.32 -3.41
CA GLY A 146 1.16 -0.52 -2.69
C GLY A 146 1.50 -2.00 -2.46
N ASN A 147 0.51 -2.81 -2.08
CA ASN A 147 0.70 -4.25 -1.93
C ASN A 147 1.01 -4.95 -3.27
N ASN A 148 0.35 -4.57 -4.38
CA ASN A 148 0.68 -5.14 -5.69
C ASN A 148 2.15 -4.85 -6.06
N ILE A 149 2.61 -3.62 -5.83
CA ILE A 149 3.99 -3.21 -6.08
C ILE A 149 4.97 -4.02 -5.21
N GLN A 150 4.66 -4.20 -3.93
CA GLN A 150 5.47 -5.02 -3.01
C GLN A 150 5.56 -6.47 -3.49
N LYS A 151 4.45 -7.05 -3.95
CA LYS A 151 4.44 -8.46 -4.38
C LYS A 151 5.25 -8.70 -5.65
N VAL A 152 5.47 -7.69 -6.48
CA VAL A 152 6.28 -7.81 -7.71
C VAL A 152 7.78 -7.65 -7.44
N GLU A 153 8.14 -7.06 -6.29
CA GLU A 153 9.50 -6.74 -5.92
C GLU A 153 10.52 -7.89 -5.99
N PRO A 154 10.18 -9.15 -5.60
CA PRO A 154 11.14 -10.25 -5.68
C PRO A 154 11.73 -10.48 -7.08
N ILE A 155 10.99 -10.21 -8.16
CA ILE A 155 11.50 -10.35 -9.54
C ILE A 155 11.88 -9.03 -10.20
N ARG A 156 11.45 -7.90 -9.61
CA ARG A 156 11.76 -6.55 -10.12
C ARG A 156 13.14 -6.11 -9.64
N ASP A 157 13.41 -6.26 -8.36
CA ASP A 157 14.58 -5.64 -7.71
C ASP A 157 15.70 -6.63 -7.40
N PHE A 158 15.43 -7.94 -7.54
CA PHE A 158 16.34 -9.02 -7.19
C PHE A 158 16.44 -10.01 -8.35
N ASN A 159 17.67 -10.38 -8.69
CA ASN A 159 17.98 -11.35 -9.75
C ASN A 159 18.75 -12.59 -9.24
N GLY A 160 18.81 -12.76 -7.91
CA GLY A 160 19.56 -13.85 -7.25
C GLY A 160 21.06 -13.57 -7.02
N TYR A 161 21.54 -12.37 -7.40
CA TYR A 161 22.93 -11.97 -7.24
C TYR A 161 23.08 -10.54 -6.73
N SER A 162 22.14 -9.65 -7.07
CA SER A 162 22.21 -8.23 -6.75
C SER A 162 20.84 -7.67 -6.38
N TRP A 163 20.83 -6.65 -5.53
CA TRP A 163 19.68 -5.79 -5.28
C TRP A 163 19.81 -4.51 -6.10
N THR A 164 18.99 -4.33 -7.13
CA THR A 164 18.99 -3.13 -7.98
C THR A 164 17.57 -2.75 -8.34
N THR A 165 17.21 -1.48 -8.08
CA THR A 165 15.86 -0.98 -8.32
C THR A 165 15.88 0.02 -9.48
N LEU A 166 15.03 -0.20 -10.48
CA LEU A 166 14.78 0.77 -11.55
C LEU A 166 13.47 1.52 -11.26
N ASN A 167 13.57 2.79 -10.88
CA ASN A 167 12.42 3.60 -10.43
C ASN A 167 11.33 3.71 -11.50
N THR A 168 11.70 3.64 -12.78
CA THR A 168 10.80 3.65 -13.95
C THR A 168 9.93 2.39 -14.09
N GLU A 169 10.30 1.29 -13.43
CA GLU A 169 9.57 0.03 -13.48
C GLU A 169 8.46 -0.08 -12.43
N ILE A 170 8.41 0.84 -11.47
CA ILE A 170 7.41 0.89 -10.40
C ILE A 170 6.15 1.60 -10.89
N GLU A 171 4.98 0.98 -10.70
CA GLU A 171 3.69 1.53 -11.15
C GLU A 171 3.39 2.90 -10.52
N SER A 172 3.75 3.07 -9.25
CA SER A 172 3.68 4.37 -8.58
C SER A 172 4.61 4.41 -7.37
N THR A 173 5.66 5.25 -7.44
CA THR A 173 6.63 5.41 -6.34
C THR A 173 5.98 5.94 -5.06
N ALA A 174 4.99 6.83 -5.17
CA ALA A 174 4.24 7.38 -4.03
C ALA A 174 3.44 6.29 -3.29
N HIS A 175 2.67 5.48 -4.02
CA HIS A 175 1.96 4.33 -3.44
C HIS A 175 2.92 3.35 -2.77
N ASN A 176 4.04 3.06 -3.43
CA ASN A 176 5.07 2.19 -2.88
C ASN A 176 5.58 2.76 -1.54
N LEU A 177 6.08 4.00 -1.54
CA LEU A 177 6.69 4.64 -0.39
C LEU A 177 5.75 4.66 0.82
N ILE A 178 4.49 5.10 0.65
CA ILE A 178 3.51 5.09 1.74
C ILE A 178 3.27 3.67 2.25
N TYR A 179 3.12 2.70 1.36
CA TYR A 179 2.90 1.31 1.76
C TYR A 179 4.09 0.73 2.52
N GLN A 180 5.33 1.04 2.11
CA GLN A 180 6.53 0.59 2.82
C GLN A 180 6.66 1.26 4.20
N ILE A 181 6.32 2.55 4.32
CA ILE A 181 6.24 3.26 5.62
C ILE A 181 5.20 2.59 6.52
N LEU A 182 4.00 2.33 6.01
CA LEU A 182 2.96 1.61 6.75
C LEU A 182 3.44 0.23 7.19
N ARG A 183 4.09 -0.53 6.30
CA ARG A 183 4.64 -1.86 6.65
C ARG A 183 5.62 -1.74 7.81
N ASN A 184 6.52 -0.77 7.76
CA ASN A 184 7.49 -0.57 8.83
C ASN A 184 6.83 -0.19 10.17
N LEU A 185 5.79 0.64 10.12
CA LEU A 185 5.11 1.15 11.31
C LEU A 185 4.16 0.13 11.95
N VAL A 186 3.43 -0.66 11.16
CA VAL A 186 2.40 -1.61 11.68
C VAL A 186 2.66 -3.09 11.40
N GLY A 187 3.68 -3.41 10.63
CA GLY A 187 4.11 -4.78 10.30
C GLY A 187 3.37 -5.40 9.10
N ASN A 188 4.09 -6.17 8.30
CA ASN A 188 3.61 -6.81 7.07
C ASN A 188 2.40 -7.71 7.32
N LYS A 189 2.44 -8.50 8.39
CA LYS A 189 1.36 -9.43 8.75
C LYS A 189 0.00 -8.74 8.94
N LEU A 190 -0.04 -7.51 9.45
CA LEU A 190 -1.29 -6.77 9.60
C LEU A 190 -1.81 -6.32 8.24
N LEU A 191 -0.93 -5.75 7.40
CA LEU A 191 -1.30 -5.25 6.07
C LEU A 191 -1.72 -6.38 5.11
N GLU A 192 -1.02 -7.51 5.11
CA GLU A 192 -1.37 -8.68 4.30
C GLU A 192 -2.77 -9.19 4.65
N LYS A 193 -3.08 -9.31 5.96
CA LYS A 193 -4.41 -9.71 6.38
C LYS A 193 -5.48 -8.69 6.00
N TRP A 194 -5.17 -7.39 6.13
CA TRP A 194 -6.10 -6.33 5.73
C TRP A 194 -6.47 -6.44 4.25
N VAL A 195 -5.48 -6.68 3.38
CA VAL A 195 -5.70 -6.76 1.93
C VAL A 195 -6.39 -8.06 1.49
N TYR A 196 -6.06 -9.20 2.12
CA TYR A 196 -6.49 -10.52 1.63
C TYR A 196 -7.62 -11.20 2.44
N GLU A 197 -7.99 -10.71 3.62
CA GLU A 197 -9.04 -11.35 4.43
C GLU A 197 -10.42 -11.23 3.76
N LYS A 198 -11.01 -12.39 3.47
CA LYS A 198 -12.27 -12.49 2.71
C LYS A 198 -13.50 -12.25 3.59
N GLU A 199 -13.43 -12.63 4.87
CA GLU A 199 -14.54 -12.51 5.81
C GLU A 199 -14.42 -11.12 6.46
N ASN A 200 -15.36 -10.19 6.20
CA ASN A 200 -15.39 -8.85 6.80
C ASN A 200 -15.69 -8.89 8.33
N LYS A 201 -15.07 -9.83 9.06
CA LYS A 201 -15.22 -10.04 10.50
C LYS A 201 -14.35 -9.10 11.31
N THR A 202 -13.31 -8.53 10.68
CA THR A 202 -12.30 -7.72 11.34
C THR A 202 -12.26 -6.31 10.78
N ASP A 203 -12.48 -5.32 11.65
CA ASP A 203 -12.22 -3.90 11.35
C ASP A 203 -10.71 -3.61 11.40
N TYR A 204 -10.05 -3.82 10.26
CA TYR A 204 -8.60 -3.62 10.14
C TYR A 204 -8.19 -2.16 10.21
N TYR A 205 -9.05 -1.24 9.76
CA TYR A 205 -8.79 0.18 9.88
C TYR A 205 -8.73 0.60 11.34
N LYS A 206 -9.71 0.17 12.16
CA LYS A 206 -9.67 0.41 13.60
C LYS A 206 -8.43 -0.19 14.27
N LYS A 207 -8.04 -1.41 13.92
CA LYS A 207 -6.81 -2.03 14.45
C LYS A 207 -5.56 -1.24 14.07
N PHE A 208 -5.51 -0.71 12.86
CA PHE A 208 -4.45 0.16 12.40
C PHE A 208 -4.35 1.43 13.25
N LEU A 209 -5.48 2.14 13.46
CA LEU A 209 -5.55 3.33 14.30
C LEU A 209 -5.09 3.05 15.75
N GLU A 210 -5.61 1.98 16.35
CA GLU A 210 -5.26 1.56 17.72
C GLU A 210 -3.77 1.23 17.84
N LYS A 211 -3.19 0.55 16.84
CA LYS A 211 -1.78 0.16 16.84
C LYS A 211 -0.87 1.39 16.75
N ILE A 212 -1.11 2.29 15.80
CA ILE A 212 -0.30 3.51 15.64
C ILE A 212 -0.37 4.36 16.91
N LYS A 213 -1.58 4.59 17.46
CA LYS A 213 -1.76 5.37 18.70
C LYS A 213 -1.03 4.74 19.88
N LYS A 214 -1.11 3.41 20.04
CA LYS A 214 -0.41 2.67 21.11
C LYS A 214 1.10 2.75 20.98
N GLU A 215 1.63 2.64 19.76
CA GLU A 215 3.08 2.55 19.54
C GLU A 215 3.76 3.92 19.51
N TYR A 216 3.11 4.95 18.97
CA TYR A 216 3.75 6.24 18.68
C TYR A 216 3.10 7.43 19.42
N GLY A 217 2.01 7.21 20.14
CA GLY A 217 1.28 8.25 20.87
C GLY A 217 0.26 9.00 20.00
N GLU A 218 -0.60 9.78 20.66
CA GLU A 218 -1.74 10.45 20.03
C GLU A 218 -1.32 11.46 18.95
N LYS A 219 -0.39 12.36 19.28
CA LYS A 219 0.11 13.37 18.34
C LYS A 219 0.67 12.78 17.05
N ASN A 220 1.60 11.83 17.16
CA ASN A 220 2.19 11.20 15.97
C ASN A 220 1.14 10.41 15.18
N SER A 221 0.19 9.77 15.87
CA SER A 221 -0.90 9.04 15.22
C SER A 221 -1.74 9.94 14.35
N GLU A 222 -2.19 11.08 14.87
CA GLU A 222 -2.99 12.06 14.13
C GLU A 222 -2.23 12.56 12.90
N GLU A 223 -0.96 12.96 13.07
CA GLU A 223 -0.11 13.45 11.97
C GLU A 223 0.08 12.38 10.87
N ILE A 224 0.31 11.11 11.23
CA ILE A 224 0.43 9.98 10.28
C ILE A 224 -0.87 9.81 9.49
N ILE A 225 -2.00 9.69 10.20
CA ILE A 225 -3.29 9.38 9.59
C ILE A 225 -3.71 10.51 8.64
N GLU A 226 -3.60 11.76 9.09
CA GLU A 226 -3.94 12.94 8.28
C GLU A 226 -3.09 12.99 7.01
N THR A 227 -1.77 12.81 7.13
CA THR A 227 -0.85 12.90 5.99
C THR A 227 -1.10 11.76 4.98
N ILE A 228 -1.36 10.54 5.46
CA ILE A 228 -1.63 9.39 4.59
C ILE A 228 -2.96 9.57 3.84
N ILE A 229 -4.03 9.99 4.52
CA ILE A 229 -5.34 10.21 3.88
C ILE A 229 -5.22 11.34 2.85
N LYS A 230 -4.55 12.45 3.20
CA LYS A 230 -4.29 13.55 2.26
C LYS A 230 -3.55 13.07 1.01
N THR A 231 -2.49 12.29 1.19
CA THR A 231 -1.72 11.71 0.07
C THR A 231 -2.57 10.76 -0.77
N ALA A 232 -3.40 9.94 -0.14
CA ALA A 232 -4.28 8.99 -0.82
C ALA A 232 -5.31 9.70 -1.70
N ILE A 233 -5.95 10.77 -1.20
CA ILE A 233 -6.87 11.61 -1.97
C ILE A 233 -6.17 12.19 -3.21
N MET A 234 -4.97 12.74 -3.04
CA MET A 234 -4.19 13.33 -4.13
C MET A 234 -3.80 12.29 -5.20
N LEU A 235 -3.43 11.09 -4.78
CA LEU A 235 -3.16 9.98 -5.69
C LEU A 235 -4.42 9.56 -6.44
N GLU A 236 -5.57 9.49 -5.78
CA GLU A 236 -6.84 9.16 -6.41
C GLU A 236 -7.20 10.18 -7.51
N ILE A 237 -7.10 11.47 -7.21
CA ILE A 237 -7.29 12.56 -8.19
C ILE A 237 -6.33 12.41 -9.38
N LYS A 238 -5.09 11.97 -9.14
CA LYS A 238 -4.09 11.82 -10.20
C LYS A 238 -4.42 10.68 -11.16
N PHE A 239 -4.90 9.55 -10.63
CA PHE A 239 -5.05 8.30 -11.39
C PHE A 239 -6.48 8.04 -11.89
N ASP A 240 -7.53 8.54 -11.22
CA ASP A 240 -8.92 8.34 -11.63
C ASP A 240 -9.69 9.68 -11.73
N LYS A 241 -9.77 10.20 -12.96
CA LYS A 241 -10.49 11.45 -13.24
C LYS A 241 -12.01 11.35 -13.06
N ASN A 242 -12.61 10.17 -13.20
CA ASN A 242 -14.05 10.01 -13.10
C ASN A 242 -14.50 10.07 -11.63
N LYS A 243 -13.70 9.53 -10.70
CA LYS A 243 -13.96 9.66 -9.26
C LYS A 243 -13.89 11.10 -8.75
N ILE A 244 -13.13 11.99 -9.43
CA ILE A 244 -13.07 13.43 -9.07
C ILE A 244 -14.46 14.06 -9.12
N GLU A 245 -15.28 13.73 -10.12
CA GLU A 245 -16.60 14.35 -10.28
C GLU A 245 -17.55 13.92 -9.16
N ASN A 246 -17.54 12.63 -8.81
CA ASN A 246 -18.26 12.11 -7.64
C ASN A 246 -17.80 12.81 -6.35
N PHE A 247 -16.49 12.98 -6.14
CA PHE A 247 -15.96 13.66 -4.97
C PHE A 247 -16.36 15.15 -4.89
N LYS A 248 -16.51 15.83 -6.04
CA LYS A 248 -16.99 17.22 -6.09
C LYS A 248 -18.47 17.32 -5.73
N GLU A 249 -19.30 16.38 -6.19
CA GLU A 249 -20.70 16.28 -5.76
C GLU A 249 -20.79 16.00 -4.25
N ASP A 250 -20.07 14.99 -3.77
CA ASP A 250 -19.96 14.64 -2.35
C ASP A 250 -19.61 15.86 -1.49
N LYS A 251 -18.66 16.69 -1.94
CA LYS A 251 -18.25 17.92 -1.26
C LYS A 251 -19.41 18.91 -1.18
N LYS A 252 -20.05 19.20 -2.32
CA LYS A 252 -21.16 20.14 -2.39
C LYS A 252 -22.34 19.71 -1.51
N GLU A 253 -22.65 18.42 -1.50
CA GLU A 253 -23.70 17.85 -0.62
C GLU A 253 -23.32 18.00 0.85
N THR A 254 -22.10 17.62 1.22
CA THR A 254 -21.59 17.70 2.59
C THR A 254 -21.59 19.15 3.11
N GLU A 255 -21.11 20.12 2.31
CA GLU A 255 -21.08 21.54 2.69
C GLU A 255 -22.49 22.14 2.84
N ASN A 256 -23.41 21.76 1.96
CA ASN A 256 -24.81 22.20 2.06
C ASN A 256 -25.47 21.63 3.32
N GLU A 257 -25.26 20.34 3.61
CA GLU A 257 -25.83 19.69 4.79
C GLU A 257 -25.28 20.32 6.07
N LEU A 258 -23.96 20.48 6.19
CA LEU A 258 -23.34 21.18 7.33
C LEU A 258 -23.91 22.59 7.53
N LYS A 259 -24.05 23.36 6.46
CA LYS A 259 -24.65 24.70 6.51
C LYS A 259 -26.09 24.68 6.99
N THR A 260 -26.89 23.69 6.57
CA THR A 260 -28.27 23.55 7.05
C THR A 260 -28.31 23.10 8.51
N MET A 261 -27.42 22.21 8.96
CA MET A 261 -27.34 21.74 10.35
C MET A 261 -26.95 22.83 11.36
N GLN A 262 -26.23 23.87 10.92
CA GLN A 262 -25.97 25.06 11.75
C GLN A 262 -27.27 25.75 12.17
N ASP A 263 -28.29 25.73 11.30
CA ASP A 263 -29.65 26.19 11.60
C ASP A 263 -30.55 24.99 11.94
N LYS A 264 -30.60 24.64 13.22
CA LYS A 264 -31.37 23.49 13.71
C LYS A 264 -32.84 23.52 13.29
N HIS A 265 -33.45 24.71 13.22
CA HIS A 265 -34.86 24.84 12.84
C HIS A 265 -35.05 24.46 11.36
N ARG A 266 -34.24 25.09 10.49
CA ARG A 266 -34.25 24.83 9.05
C ARG A 266 -33.90 23.37 8.74
N TYR A 267 -32.96 22.78 9.47
CA TYR A 267 -32.61 21.37 9.28
C TYR A 267 -33.77 20.44 9.62
N VAL A 268 -34.49 20.68 10.73
CA VAL A 268 -35.68 19.90 11.10
C VAL A 268 -36.79 20.05 10.06
N GLU A 269 -37.01 21.25 9.53
CA GLU A 269 -37.97 21.49 8.44
C GLU A 269 -37.58 20.71 7.17
N GLU A 270 -36.31 20.72 6.79
CA GLU A 270 -35.83 20.03 5.60
C GLU A 270 -35.93 18.51 5.74
N ILE A 271 -35.54 17.95 6.89
CA ILE A 271 -35.72 16.53 7.19
C ILE A 271 -37.19 16.14 7.18
N THR A 272 -38.08 17.00 7.70
CA THR A 272 -39.52 16.78 7.67
C THR A 272 -40.06 16.78 6.24
N LYS A 273 -39.62 17.73 5.41
CA LYS A 273 -40.00 17.79 3.99
C LYS A 273 -39.50 16.58 3.21
N ARG A 274 -38.26 16.15 3.41
CA ARG A 274 -37.70 14.93 2.80
C ARG A 274 -38.50 13.69 3.20
N LYS A 275 -38.87 13.56 4.48
CA LYS A 275 -39.72 12.45 4.95
C LYS A 275 -41.09 12.45 4.28
N LEU A 276 -41.72 13.61 4.12
CA LEU A 276 -43.00 13.73 3.42
C LEU A 276 -42.91 13.32 1.95
N GLN A 277 -41.82 13.69 1.26
CA GLN A 277 -41.58 13.26 -0.13
C GLN A 277 -41.45 11.74 -0.24
N ILE A 278 -40.65 11.11 0.64
CA ILE A 278 -40.49 9.65 0.66
C ILE A 278 -41.82 8.94 0.95
N LEU A 279 -42.65 9.51 1.84
CA LEU A 279 -43.98 8.97 2.13
C LEU A 279 -44.92 9.03 0.92
N GLU A 280 -44.85 10.08 0.10
CA GLU A 280 -45.65 10.16 -1.12
C GLU A 280 -45.15 9.15 -2.17
N GLU A 281 -43.83 8.96 -2.31
CA GLU A 281 -43.29 7.91 -3.19
C GLU A 281 -43.69 6.49 -2.75
N ILE A 282 -43.73 6.23 -1.45
CA ILE A 282 -44.23 4.96 -0.89
C ILE A 282 -45.71 4.77 -1.26
N LYS A 283 -46.52 5.82 -1.12
CA LYS A 283 -47.93 5.80 -1.47
C LYS A 283 -48.15 5.58 -2.97
N GLU A 284 -47.31 6.15 -3.83
CA GLU A 284 -47.32 5.85 -5.27
C GLU A 284 -47.01 4.38 -5.56
N ILE A 285 -46.00 3.80 -4.88
CA ILE A 285 -45.68 2.38 -4.99
C ILE A 285 -46.86 1.52 -4.54
N ASP A 286 -47.47 1.82 -3.40
CA ASP A 286 -48.63 1.09 -2.88
C ASP A 286 -49.83 1.20 -3.85
N ASN A 287 -50.07 2.38 -4.42
CA ASN A 287 -51.12 2.56 -5.43
C ASN A 287 -50.88 1.71 -6.69
N LYS A 288 -49.64 1.67 -7.18
CA LYS A 288 -49.27 0.87 -8.36
C LYS A 288 -49.35 -0.62 -8.07
N ILE A 289 -48.87 -1.09 -6.91
CA ILE A 289 -48.92 -2.51 -6.53
C ILE A 289 -50.37 -3.00 -6.36
N ASN A 290 -51.24 -2.17 -5.77
CA ASN A 290 -52.62 -2.54 -5.46
C ASN A 290 -53.58 -2.40 -6.66
N ASN A 291 -53.15 -1.77 -7.77
CA ASN A 291 -53.94 -1.60 -8.98
C ASN A 291 -53.31 -2.35 -10.16
N LYS A 292 -54.01 -3.37 -10.65
CA LYS A 292 -53.53 -4.25 -11.74
C LYS A 292 -53.16 -3.48 -13.01
N ASP A 293 -53.96 -2.50 -13.40
CA ASP A 293 -53.75 -1.75 -14.66
C ASP A 293 -52.53 -0.82 -14.54
N LEU A 294 -52.33 -0.22 -13.37
CA LEU A 294 -51.14 0.61 -13.10
C LEU A 294 -49.86 -0.22 -13.00
N LEU A 295 -49.93 -1.41 -12.40
CA LEU A 295 -48.80 -2.32 -12.34
C LEU A 295 -48.39 -2.81 -13.73
N GLU A 296 -49.36 -3.07 -14.60
CA GLU A 296 -49.13 -3.47 -15.99
C GLU A 296 -48.47 -2.35 -16.80
N GLN A 297 -48.92 -1.10 -16.63
CA GLN A 297 -48.30 0.07 -17.26
C GLN A 297 -46.85 0.27 -16.79
N GLU A 298 -46.61 0.21 -15.48
CA GLU A 298 -45.25 0.32 -14.91
C GLU A 298 -44.34 -0.82 -15.42
N TYR A 299 -44.89 -2.03 -15.58
CA TYR A 299 -44.17 -3.17 -16.13
C TYR A 299 -43.71 -2.95 -17.56
N ILE A 300 -44.56 -2.38 -18.41
CA ILE A 300 -44.22 -2.04 -19.79
C ILE A 300 -43.11 -0.98 -19.80
N ILE A 301 -43.29 0.13 -19.06
CA ILE A 301 -42.34 1.25 -19.02
C ILE A 301 -40.95 0.80 -18.54
N ARG A 302 -40.88 0.08 -17.42
CA ARG A 302 -39.58 -0.39 -16.90
C ARG A 302 -38.93 -1.37 -17.86
N ASN A 303 -39.71 -2.26 -18.46
CA ASN A 303 -39.15 -3.17 -19.45
C ASN A 303 -38.70 -2.46 -20.71
N GLU A 304 -39.32 -1.40 -21.19
CA GLU A 304 -38.85 -0.66 -22.38
C GLU A 304 -37.42 -0.13 -22.21
N ILE A 305 -37.08 0.35 -21.01
CA ILE A 305 -35.78 0.97 -20.70
C ILE A 305 -34.69 -0.07 -20.42
N LEU A 306 -35.05 -1.25 -19.90
CA LEU A 306 -34.06 -2.25 -19.48
C LEU A 306 -33.42 -3.00 -20.67
N PRO A 307 -32.11 -3.32 -20.63
CA PRO A 307 -31.46 -4.14 -21.65
C PRO A 307 -31.99 -5.58 -21.61
N LEU A 308 -31.87 -6.29 -22.74
CA LEU A 308 -32.44 -7.65 -22.94
C LEU A 308 -32.14 -8.64 -21.81
N ASN A 309 -30.92 -8.60 -21.24
CA ASN A 309 -30.49 -9.47 -20.15
C ASN A 309 -30.98 -9.07 -18.75
N LYS A 310 -31.65 -7.92 -18.61
CA LYS A 310 -32.21 -7.42 -17.35
C LYS A 310 -33.73 -7.21 -17.39
N LYS A 311 -34.42 -7.67 -18.44
CA LYS A 311 -35.88 -7.57 -18.54
C LYS A 311 -36.53 -8.28 -17.35
N ILE A 312 -37.59 -7.68 -16.84
CA ILE A 312 -38.40 -8.21 -15.76
C ILE A 312 -39.34 -9.25 -16.38
N PHE A 313 -39.24 -10.50 -15.92
CA PHE A 313 -39.90 -11.65 -16.55
C PHE A 313 -41.41 -11.73 -16.31
N SER A 314 -41.94 -11.04 -15.30
CA SER A 314 -43.39 -11.02 -15.02
C SER A 314 -43.79 -9.84 -14.12
N MET A 315 -45.08 -9.49 -14.15
CA MET A 315 -45.68 -8.53 -13.21
C MET A 315 -45.51 -8.94 -11.73
N ARG A 316 -45.45 -10.24 -11.43
CA ARG A 316 -45.18 -10.72 -10.07
C ARG A 316 -43.75 -10.41 -9.62
N VAL A 317 -42.77 -10.56 -10.52
CA VAL A 317 -41.38 -10.19 -10.24
C VAL A 317 -41.26 -8.67 -10.07
N LEU A 318 -41.95 -7.87 -10.89
CA LEU A 318 -42.01 -6.43 -10.72
C LEU A 318 -42.59 -6.04 -9.35
N SER A 319 -43.71 -6.64 -8.96
CA SER A 319 -44.35 -6.37 -7.67
C SER A 319 -43.39 -6.65 -6.51
N ASN A 320 -42.65 -7.77 -6.55
CA ASN A 320 -41.63 -8.06 -5.54
C ASN A 320 -40.50 -7.01 -5.52
N ILE A 321 -40.00 -6.60 -6.70
CA ILE A 321 -38.98 -5.52 -6.81
C ILE A 321 -39.51 -4.22 -6.19
N MET A 322 -40.75 -3.84 -6.48
CA MET A 322 -41.38 -2.63 -5.95
C MET A 322 -41.61 -2.73 -4.43
N ILE A 323 -41.94 -3.91 -3.89
CA ILE A 323 -41.99 -4.15 -2.45
C ILE A 323 -40.61 -3.94 -1.83
N GLU A 324 -39.55 -4.49 -2.41
CA GLU A 324 -38.17 -4.24 -1.94
C GLU A 324 -37.78 -2.76 -2.01
N GLU A 325 -38.19 -2.04 -3.07
CA GLU A 325 -38.02 -0.59 -3.19
C GLU A 325 -38.75 0.17 -2.07
N ARG A 326 -39.97 -0.26 -1.72
CA ARG A 326 -40.76 0.31 -0.64
C ARG A 326 -40.10 0.08 0.72
N GLU A 327 -39.64 -1.13 1.01
CA GLU A 327 -38.93 -1.45 2.25
C GLU A 327 -37.64 -0.64 2.40
N LYS A 328 -36.90 -0.41 1.32
CA LYS A 328 -35.73 0.50 1.32
C LYS A 328 -36.12 1.94 1.66
N LYS A 329 -37.24 2.43 1.15
CA LYS A 329 -37.75 3.79 1.47
C LYS A 329 -38.17 3.92 2.94
N TYR A 330 -38.83 2.90 3.52
CA TYR A 330 -39.13 2.88 4.95
C TYR A 330 -37.87 2.92 5.82
N LYS A 331 -36.84 2.14 5.47
CA LYS A 331 -35.53 2.21 6.13
C LYS A 331 -34.92 3.60 6.05
N LYS A 332 -35.03 4.30 4.91
CA LYS A 332 -34.56 5.68 4.77
C LYS A 332 -35.26 6.65 5.74
N ILE A 333 -36.57 6.50 5.94
CA ILE A 333 -37.31 7.31 6.92
C ILE A 333 -36.82 7.01 8.34
N GLU A 334 -36.57 5.74 8.67
CA GLU A 334 -36.04 5.32 9.96
C GLU A 334 -34.64 5.92 10.22
N GLU A 335 -33.74 5.87 9.24
CA GLU A 335 -32.42 6.54 9.29
C GLU A 335 -32.56 8.04 9.58
N LEU A 336 -33.46 8.73 8.87
CA LEU A 336 -33.71 10.17 9.08
C LEU A 336 -34.22 10.46 10.51
N ASN A 337 -35.07 9.59 11.06
CA ASN A 337 -35.54 9.72 12.44
C ASN A 337 -34.43 9.45 13.46
N GLU A 338 -33.56 8.47 13.20
CA GLU A 338 -32.40 8.19 14.04
C GLU A 338 -31.43 9.37 14.09
N ILE A 339 -31.14 10.00 12.95
CA ILE A 339 -30.25 11.18 12.87
C ILE A 339 -30.81 12.34 13.68
N MET A 340 -32.13 12.53 13.74
CA MET A 340 -32.75 13.62 14.53
C MET A 340 -32.62 13.42 16.06
N LYS A 341 -32.24 12.23 16.55
CA LYS A 341 -31.99 12.05 17.98
C LYS A 341 -30.80 12.91 18.41
N PRO A 342 -30.85 13.64 19.54
CA PRO A 342 -29.81 14.61 19.90
C PRO A 342 -28.37 14.07 19.88
N THR A 343 -28.15 12.85 20.39
CA THR A 343 -26.83 12.20 20.40
C THR A 343 -26.35 11.86 19.00
N ASN A 344 -27.25 11.36 18.15
CA ASN A 344 -26.94 10.95 16.78
C ASN A 344 -26.74 12.16 15.88
N PHE A 345 -27.48 13.25 16.11
CA PHE A 345 -27.30 14.52 15.40
C PHE A 345 -25.88 15.06 15.59
N VAL A 346 -25.39 15.09 16.84
CA VAL A 346 -24.02 15.54 17.15
C VAL A 346 -23.00 14.64 16.47
N LYS A 347 -23.20 13.31 16.54
CA LYS A 347 -22.31 12.34 15.90
C LYS A 347 -22.28 12.52 14.37
N HIS A 348 -23.44 12.63 13.73
CA HIS A 348 -23.57 12.85 12.28
C HIS A 348 -22.91 14.17 11.85
N TYR A 349 -23.10 15.23 12.63
CA TYR A 349 -22.44 16.51 12.38
C TYR A 349 -20.90 16.38 12.42
N GLN A 350 -20.36 15.67 13.41
CA GLN A 350 -18.92 15.40 13.51
C GLN A 350 -18.40 14.56 12.33
N GLU A 351 -19.14 13.53 11.93
CA GLU A 351 -18.81 12.69 10.76
C GLU A 351 -18.78 13.52 9.46
N LEU A 352 -19.73 14.43 9.28
CA LEU A 352 -19.75 15.34 8.13
C LEU A 352 -18.62 16.38 8.18
N GLU A 353 -18.27 16.91 9.36
CA GLU A 353 -17.12 17.82 9.51
C GLU A 353 -15.81 17.14 9.14
N GLU A 354 -15.62 15.90 9.58
CA GLU A 354 -14.45 15.10 9.22
C GLU A 354 -14.40 14.80 7.72
N LYS A 355 -15.51 14.36 7.12
CA LYS A 355 -15.63 14.18 5.66
C LYS A 355 -15.27 15.48 4.92
N ASN A 356 -15.83 16.61 5.35
CA ASN A 356 -15.58 17.91 4.72
C ASN A 356 -14.12 18.35 4.86
N ARG A 357 -13.48 18.10 6.01
CA ARG A 357 -12.05 18.41 6.23
C ARG A 357 -11.18 17.77 5.15
N TYR A 358 -11.43 16.51 4.83
CA TYR A 358 -10.66 15.77 3.82
C TYR A 358 -11.02 16.15 2.39
N LEU A 359 -12.31 16.39 2.09
CA LEU A 359 -12.74 16.81 0.74
C LEU A 359 -12.18 18.18 0.33
N LYS A 360 -11.70 19.01 1.26
CA LYS A 360 -10.96 20.23 0.94
C LYS A 360 -9.68 19.98 0.14
N TYR A 361 -9.05 18.81 0.27
CA TYR A 361 -7.85 18.48 -0.50
C TYR A 361 -8.11 18.26 -2.00
N LEU A 362 -9.37 18.23 -2.44
CA LEU A 362 -9.74 18.17 -3.85
C LEU A 362 -9.44 19.47 -4.62
N GLU A 363 -9.23 20.59 -3.93
CA GLU A 363 -9.05 21.92 -4.54
C GLU A 363 -7.60 22.27 -4.86
N VAL A 364 -6.68 21.30 -4.76
CA VAL A 364 -5.26 21.55 -4.95
C VAL A 364 -4.92 21.72 -6.44
N GLU A 365 -4.46 22.92 -6.81
CA GLU A 365 -4.15 23.30 -8.19
C GLU A 365 -2.97 22.50 -8.78
N ASN A 366 -1.91 22.26 -7.99
CA ASN A 366 -0.72 21.50 -8.42
C ASN A 366 -0.61 20.17 -7.66
N ASN A 367 -1.33 19.17 -8.15
CA ASN A 367 -1.40 17.86 -7.49
C ASN A 367 -0.02 17.16 -7.36
N GLN A 368 0.88 17.29 -8.35
CA GLN A 368 2.18 16.61 -8.28
C GLN A 368 3.10 17.19 -7.22
N GLN A 369 3.23 18.53 -7.17
CA GLN A 369 4.05 19.19 -6.15
C GLN A 369 3.52 18.90 -4.74
N GLU A 370 2.20 18.89 -4.58
CA GLU A 370 1.60 18.66 -3.27
C GLU A 370 1.72 17.19 -2.82
N ILE A 371 1.68 16.23 -3.76
CA ILE A 371 2.09 14.84 -3.46
C ILE A 371 3.53 14.82 -2.93
N GLU A 372 4.46 15.52 -3.57
CA GLU A 372 5.85 15.54 -3.09
C GLU A 372 6.00 16.22 -1.72
N ASN A 373 5.25 17.30 -1.46
CA ASN A 373 5.22 17.97 -0.16
C ASN A 373 4.69 17.03 0.94
N THR A 374 3.59 16.33 0.69
CA THR A 374 3.00 15.38 1.65
C THR A 374 3.90 14.16 1.87
N LEU A 375 4.56 13.65 0.81
CA LEU A 375 5.58 12.62 0.93
C LEU A 375 6.80 13.11 1.74
N THR A 376 7.19 14.38 1.63
CA THR A 376 8.26 14.96 2.45
C THR A 376 7.85 15.04 3.93
N GLN A 377 6.61 15.45 4.20
CA GLN A 377 6.05 15.51 5.55
C GLN A 377 5.98 14.12 6.23
N ILE A 378 5.48 13.10 5.53
CA ILE A 378 5.37 11.75 6.11
C ILE A 378 6.75 11.15 6.40
N GLN A 379 7.78 11.44 5.60
CA GLN A 379 9.14 10.97 5.87
C GLN A 379 9.67 11.54 7.21
N LYS A 380 9.40 12.82 7.49
CA LYS A 380 9.76 13.45 8.76
C LYS A 380 9.09 12.77 9.95
N ILE A 381 7.79 12.52 9.83
CA ILE A 381 7.00 11.86 10.88
C ILE A 381 7.47 10.42 11.06
N PHE A 382 7.76 9.71 9.97
CA PHE A 382 8.28 8.36 9.96
C PHE A 382 9.62 8.26 10.70
N LEU A 383 10.59 9.13 10.40
CA LEU A 383 11.90 9.11 11.08
C LEU A 383 11.75 9.32 12.59
N LYS A 384 10.88 10.23 13.04
CA LYS A 384 10.57 10.41 14.47
C LYS A 384 9.98 9.13 15.08
N CYS A 385 9.05 8.48 14.39
CA CYS A 385 8.48 7.21 14.85
C CYS A 385 9.52 6.09 14.87
N PHE A 386 10.44 6.09 13.91
CA PHE A 386 11.54 5.14 13.83
C PHE A 386 12.53 5.30 15.00
N GLN A 387 12.80 6.54 15.44
CA GLN A 387 13.56 6.79 16.67
C GLN A 387 12.91 6.16 17.90
N ILE A 388 11.58 6.20 18.01
CA ILE A 388 10.84 5.51 19.09
C ILE A 388 11.03 3.99 19.00
N LYS A 389 11.08 3.40 17.79
CA LYS A 389 11.39 1.97 17.61
C LYS A 389 12.81 1.64 18.10
N ILE A 390 13.80 2.46 17.75
CA ILE A 390 15.19 2.31 18.19
C ILE A 390 15.30 2.35 19.72
N GLU A 391 14.59 3.28 20.36
CA GLU A 391 14.59 3.41 21.82
C GLU A 391 14.04 2.16 22.50
N LYS A 392 12.98 1.55 21.95
CA LYS A 392 12.32 0.36 22.48
C LYS A 392 13.06 -0.95 22.22
N ALA A 393 13.90 -1.04 21.19
CA ALA A 393 14.68 -2.24 20.91
C ALA A 393 15.67 -2.54 22.04
N ASN A 394 15.87 -3.79 22.42
CA ASN A 394 16.78 -4.14 23.52
C ASN A 394 17.72 -5.32 23.19
N THR A 395 17.43 -6.06 22.12
CA THR A 395 18.23 -7.21 21.70
C THR A 395 19.08 -6.87 20.48
N LYS A 396 20.19 -7.60 20.34
CA LYS A 396 21.06 -7.53 19.15
C LYS A 396 20.29 -7.79 17.85
N GLN A 397 19.39 -8.78 17.87
CA GLN A 397 18.59 -9.14 16.70
C GLN A 397 17.64 -8.01 16.29
N GLU A 398 16.90 -7.42 17.23
CA GLU A 398 16.00 -6.28 16.95
C GLU A 398 16.77 -5.09 16.35
N ILE A 399 18.00 -4.84 16.82
CA ILE A 399 18.81 -3.72 16.31
C ILE A 399 19.33 -4.01 14.90
N ILE A 400 19.74 -5.26 14.60
CA ILE A 400 20.08 -5.67 13.24
C ILE A 400 18.88 -5.46 12.31
N GLU A 401 17.68 -5.88 12.74
CA GLU A 401 16.45 -5.70 11.98
C GLU A 401 16.18 -4.21 11.70
N LEU A 402 16.32 -3.33 12.69
CA LEU A 402 16.17 -1.88 12.50
C LEU A 402 17.23 -1.29 11.55
N ILE A 403 18.49 -1.75 11.59
CA ILE A 403 19.52 -1.28 10.64
C ILE A 403 19.11 -1.63 9.21
N TYR A 404 18.62 -2.85 9.00
CA TYR A 404 18.13 -3.30 7.70
C TYR A 404 16.89 -2.53 7.24
N GLU A 405 15.91 -2.35 8.12
CA GLU A 405 14.71 -1.58 7.84
C GLU A 405 15.02 -0.14 7.42
N LEU A 406 15.92 0.53 8.16
CA LEU A 406 16.35 1.90 7.86
C LEU A 406 17.08 1.96 6.52
N ARG A 407 18.02 1.06 6.27
CA ARG A 407 18.72 0.94 4.99
C ARG A 407 17.76 0.74 3.82
N TYR A 408 16.86 -0.23 3.94
CA TYR A 408 15.86 -0.51 2.92
C TYR A 408 15.03 0.74 2.62
N TYR A 409 14.53 1.42 3.66
CA TYR A 409 13.76 2.65 3.53
C TYR A 409 14.52 3.76 2.81
N LEU A 410 15.79 4.01 3.16
CA LEU A 410 16.61 5.07 2.56
C LEU A 410 16.85 4.86 1.06
N LEU A 411 16.88 3.61 0.63
CA LEU A 411 17.09 3.20 -0.76
C LEU A 411 15.77 3.04 -1.56
N LEU A 412 14.62 3.34 -0.94
CA LEU A 412 13.35 3.35 -1.65
C LEU A 412 13.29 4.48 -2.68
N PRO A 413 12.66 4.26 -3.84
CA PRO A 413 12.35 5.32 -4.78
C PRO A 413 11.37 6.34 -4.20
N PHE A 414 11.77 7.61 -4.18
CA PHE A 414 10.88 8.72 -3.84
C PHE A 414 10.07 9.13 -5.08
N ASN A 415 10.77 9.37 -6.19
CA ASN A 415 10.19 9.62 -7.49
C ASN A 415 11.01 8.88 -8.59
N VAL A 416 10.75 9.19 -9.85
CA VAL A 416 11.42 8.52 -10.98
C VAL A 416 12.93 8.83 -11.03
N GLN A 417 13.35 9.96 -10.47
CA GLN A 417 14.73 10.45 -10.51
C GLN A 417 15.51 10.14 -9.24
N ASN A 418 14.86 10.29 -8.08
CA ASN A 418 15.51 10.31 -6.78
C ASN A 418 14.98 9.21 -5.86
N ASN A 419 15.87 8.66 -5.03
CA ASN A 419 15.56 7.83 -3.88
C ASN A 419 15.31 8.69 -2.63
N VAL A 420 14.82 8.05 -1.56
CA VAL A 420 14.50 8.70 -0.28
C VAL A 420 15.71 9.44 0.30
N ILE A 421 16.89 8.82 0.33
CA ILE A 421 18.07 9.47 0.90
C ILE A 421 18.48 10.74 0.14
N GLU A 422 18.46 10.70 -1.20
CA GLU A 422 18.76 11.86 -2.05
C GLU A 422 17.75 12.98 -1.81
N LYS A 423 16.46 12.63 -1.63
CA LYS A 423 15.42 13.62 -1.35
C LYS A 423 15.54 14.22 0.05
N ILE A 424 15.90 13.41 1.05
CA ILE A 424 16.15 13.89 2.41
C ILE A 424 17.28 14.94 2.40
N GLU A 425 18.30 14.73 1.56
CA GLU A 425 19.42 15.67 1.40
C GLU A 425 19.03 17.02 0.76
N GLU A 426 17.81 17.20 0.26
CA GLU A 426 17.36 18.50 -0.24
C GLU A 426 16.81 19.41 0.88
N THR A 427 16.51 18.86 2.07
CA THR A 427 15.85 19.60 3.17
C THR A 427 16.65 19.50 4.47
N GLU A 428 17.21 20.62 4.95
CA GLU A 428 18.04 20.67 6.17
C GLU A 428 17.35 20.04 7.39
N GLU A 429 16.04 20.27 7.57
CA GLU A 429 15.29 19.67 8.67
C GLU A 429 15.23 18.14 8.61
N LEU A 430 15.04 17.57 7.41
CA LEU A 430 15.04 16.12 7.23
C LEU A 430 16.44 15.54 7.37
N GLN A 431 17.46 16.23 6.86
CA GLN A 431 18.86 15.85 7.05
C GLN A 431 19.20 15.75 8.54
N ASN A 432 18.84 16.76 9.33
CA ASN A 432 19.07 16.78 10.78
C ASN A 432 18.33 15.63 11.47
N THR A 433 17.06 15.41 11.11
CA THR A 433 16.25 14.31 11.67
C THR A 433 16.84 12.94 11.32
N LEU A 434 17.33 12.74 10.09
CA LEU A 434 18.00 11.51 9.67
C LEU A 434 19.33 11.33 10.40
N GLN A 435 20.13 12.38 10.55
CA GLN A 435 21.39 12.35 11.27
C GLN A 435 21.20 11.92 12.72
N GLU A 436 20.22 12.50 13.41
CA GLU A 436 19.84 12.08 14.77
C GLU A 436 19.41 10.61 14.81
N THR A 437 18.62 10.17 13.83
CA THR A 437 18.14 8.78 13.75
C THR A 437 19.31 7.79 13.57
N ILE A 438 20.25 8.11 12.67
CA ILE A 438 21.45 7.30 12.43
C ILE A 438 22.34 7.29 13.68
N LYS A 439 22.57 8.43 14.33
CA LYS A 439 23.35 8.50 15.58
C LYS A 439 22.72 7.64 16.68
N LYS A 440 21.40 7.71 16.87
CA LYS A 440 20.66 6.89 17.85
C LYS A 440 20.81 5.38 17.59
N ILE A 441 20.67 4.93 16.34
CA ILE A 441 20.79 3.49 16.04
C ILE A 441 22.23 2.99 16.19
N ILE A 442 23.23 3.80 15.83
CA ILE A 442 24.65 3.48 16.06
C ILE A 442 24.92 3.32 17.56
N GLU A 443 24.50 4.29 18.38
CA GLU A 443 24.69 4.24 19.82
C GLU A 443 24.06 2.97 20.42
N LYS A 444 22.81 2.68 20.04
CA LYS A 444 22.10 1.48 20.48
C LYS A 444 22.82 0.20 20.05
N ALA A 445 23.33 0.16 18.81
CA ALA A 445 24.06 -0.97 18.26
C ALA A 445 25.42 -1.19 18.94
N LYS A 446 26.15 -0.12 19.30
CA LYS A 446 27.39 -0.21 20.10
C LYS A 446 27.10 -0.75 21.50
N ASN A 447 26.09 -0.20 22.18
CA ASN A 447 25.72 -0.60 23.54
C ASN A 447 25.31 -2.07 23.65
N THR A 448 24.71 -2.61 22.60
CA THR A 448 24.29 -4.03 22.52
C THR A 448 25.32 -4.95 21.90
N LYS A 449 26.52 -4.45 21.58
CA LYS A 449 27.57 -5.26 20.92
C LYS A 449 27.08 -5.89 19.61
N THR A 450 26.28 -5.12 18.88
CA THR A 450 25.78 -5.48 17.55
C THR A 450 26.81 -5.14 16.50
N ILE A 451 27.48 -3.99 16.65
CA ILE A 451 28.48 -3.47 15.73
C ILE A 451 29.78 -3.12 16.45
N VAL A 452 30.88 -3.17 15.71
CA VAL A 452 32.21 -2.72 16.15
C VAL A 452 32.34 -1.22 15.92
N GLU A 453 32.83 -0.50 16.93
CA GLU A 453 33.22 0.90 16.77
C GLU A 453 34.43 1.05 15.82
N VAL A 454 34.26 1.86 14.77
CA VAL A 454 35.30 2.12 13.76
C VAL A 454 36.17 3.31 14.19
N THR A 455 35.53 4.36 14.70
CA THR A 455 36.15 5.57 15.21
C THR A 455 35.50 6.07 16.50
N LYS A 456 36.31 6.72 17.35
CA LYS A 456 35.84 7.35 18.60
C LYS A 456 35.18 8.72 18.41
N ASN A 457 35.17 9.24 17.18
CA ASN A 457 34.54 10.51 16.84
C ASN A 457 33.17 10.24 16.21
N ASP A 458 32.12 10.78 16.83
CA ASP A 458 30.74 10.50 16.46
C ASP A 458 30.35 11.02 15.07
N ASP A 459 30.94 12.13 14.62
CA ASP A 459 30.65 12.69 13.30
C ASP A 459 31.28 11.85 12.18
N TYR A 460 32.51 11.35 12.40
CA TYR A 460 33.14 10.42 11.45
C TYR A 460 32.46 9.05 11.46
N GLU A 461 32.02 8.57 12.62
CA GLU A 461 31.25 7.32 12.72
C GLU A 461 29.93 7.47 11.95
N TYR A 462 29.23 8.60 12.11
CA TYR A 462 28.03 8.93 11.35
C TYR A 462 28.27 8.89 9.84
N GLU A 463 29.31 9.56 9.32
CA GLU A 463 29.61 9.56 7.89
C GLU A 463 29.91 8.16 7.34
N ILE A 464 30.64 7.34 8.11
CA ILE A 464 30.89 5.93 7.73
C ILE A 464 29.58 5.16 7.61
N TRP A 465 28.70 5.27 8.61
CA TRP A 465 27.40 4.58 8.61
C TRP A 465 26.43 5.11 7.56
N LYS A 466 26.42 6.41 7.30
CA LYS A 466 25.66 7.01 6.20
C LYS A 466 26.03 6.38 4.85
N ASN A 467 27.31 6.08 4.62
CA ASN A 467 27.75 5.38 3.42
C ASN A 467 27.39 3.89 3.46
N ILE A 468 27.52 3.20 4.60
CA ILE A 468 27.14 1.78 4.75
C ILE A 468 25.66 1.57 4.43
N LEU A 469 24.78 2.47 4.91
CA LEU A 469 23.33 2.40 4.68
C LEU A 469 22.95 2.64 3.21
N GLN A 470 23.86 3.13 2.37
CA GLN A 470 23.64 3.32 0.93
C GLN A 470 24.12 2.15 0.07
N LEU A 471 24.86 1.20 0.64
CA LEU A 471 25.33 0.03 -0.09
C LEU A 471 24.13 -0.79 -0.57
N ARG A 472 24.27 -1.49 -1.70
CA ARG A 472 23.27 -2.40 -2.30
C ARG A 472 23.62 -3.89 -2.19
N VAL A 473 24.45 -4.26 -1.22
CA VAL A 473 24.78 -5.65 -0.87
C VAL A 473 23.60 -6.44 -0.30
N ILE A 474 23.49 -7.75 -0.52
CA ILE A 474 22.37 -8.51 0.05
C ILE A 474 22.48 -8.59 1.58
N LYS A 475 23.65 -8.96 2.10
CA LYS A 475 23.86 -9.19 3.53
C LYS A 475 24.91 -8.26 4.13
N LEU A 476 24.47 -7.19 4.80
CA LEU A 476 25.33 -6.26 5.52
C LEU A 476 26.23 -6.92 6.57
N GLU A 477 25.81 -8.01 7.22
CA GLU A 477 26.60 -8.67 8.26
C GLU A 477 27.87 -9.34 7.71
N ASP A 478 27.92 -9.60 6.40
CA ASP A 478 29.07 -10.25 5.75
C ASP A 478 30.10 -9.24 5.24
N ILE A 479 29.75 -7.94 5.26
CA ILE A 479 30.67 -6.90 4.82
C ILE A 479 31.79 -6.66 5.82
N SER A 480 32.92 -6.27 5.27
CA SER A 480 34.05 -5.76 6.02
C SER A 480 34.56 -4.49 5.38
N LEU A 481 34.97 -3.53 6.20
CA LEU A 481 35.49 -2.24 5.75
C LEU A 481 36.98 -2.11 6.01
N LYS A 482 37.64 -1.27 5.23
CA LYS A 482 38.99 -0.77 5.48
C LYS A 482 39.03 0.72 5.18
N ILE A 483 39.41 1.53 6.17
CA ILE A 483 39.64 2.95 5.97
C ILE A 483 41.08 3.15 5.49
N THR A 484 41.26 3.86 4.38
CA THR A 484 42.56 4.23 3.82
C THR A 484 42.66 5.75 3.73
N LYS A 485 43.89 6.26 3.80
CA LYS A 485 44.17 7.69 3.72
C LYS A 485 45.09 7.94 2.52
N ASP A 486 44.73 8.93 1.71
CA ASP A 486 45.60 9.49 0.68
C ASP A 486 45.64 11.02 0.85
N LYS A 487 46.79 11.54 1.30
CA LYS A 487 46.97 12.92 1.73
C LYS A 487 45.94 13.31 2.81
N GLU A 488 45.07 14.27 2.53
CA GLU A 488 44.04 14.77 3.46
C GLU A 488 42.70 14.04 3.29
N LYS A 489 42.61 13.11 2.33
CA LYS A 489 41.37 12.43 1.95
C LYS A 489 41.33 11.04 2.55
N TYR A 490 40.19 10.71 3.16
CA TYR A 490 39.92 9.38 3.69
C TYR A 490 38.94 8.65 2.79
N PHE A 491 39.21 7.37 2.57
CA PHE A 491 38.43 6.50 1.71
C PHE A 491 38.00 5.25 2.47
N MET A 492 36.74 4.90 2.35
CA MET A 492 36.20 3.63 2.80
C MET A 492 36.28 2.62 1.65
N GLN A 493 36.97 1.50 1.88
CA GLN A 493 36.94 0.34 0.98
C GLN A 493 36.00 -0.70 1.58
N ILE A 494 35.02 -1.15 0.80
CA ILE A 494 34.08 -2.19 1.19
C ILE A 494 34.48 -3.52 0.55
N PHE A 495 34.39 -4.58 1.34
CA PHE A 495 34.59 -5.94 0.88
C PHE A 495 33.41 -6.82 1.28
N ASP A 496 32.79 -7.48 0.31
CA ASP A 496 31.75 -8.48 0.52
C ASP A 496 32.35 -9.89 0.41
N GLU A 497 32.25 -10.69 1.47
CA GLU A 497 32.88 -12.01 1.62
C GLU A 497 34.38 -12.10 1.27
N GLY A 498 35.09 -10.96 1.14
CA GLY A 498 36.48 -10.92 0.73
C GLY A 498 36.73 -10.25 -0.62
N ALA A 499 35.74 -10.22 -1.52
CA ALA A 499 35.81 -9.51 -2.78
C ALA A 499 35.76 -8.00 -2.55
N PHE A 500 36.56 -7.24 -3.31
CA PHE A 500 36.52 -5.79 -3.24
C PHE A 500 35.33 -5.29 -4.05
N GLU A 501 34.43 -4.53 -3.40
CA GLU A 501 33.21 -4.01 -4.02
C GLU A 501 33.42 -2.56 -4.48
N GLU A 502 33.68 -1.67 -3.51
CA GLU A 502 33.67 -0.23 -3.76
C GLU A 502 34.73 0.50 -2.93
N LYS A 503 35.19 1.64 -3.46
CA LYS A 503 35.99 2.63 -2.72
C LYS A 503 35.34 4.01 -2.84
N THR A 504 34.92 4.55 -1.70
CA THR A 504 34.19 5.82 -1.62
C THR A 504 34.98 6.81 -0.77
N GLN A 505 35.09 8.07 -1.21
CA GLN A 505 35.68 9.13 -0.39
C GLN A 505 34.67 9.53 0.70
N ILE A 506 35.05 9.44 1.97
CA ILE A 506 34.14 9.68 3.09
C ILE A 506 34.30 11.08 3.71
N PHE A 507 35.53 11.56 3.89
CA PHE A 507 35.79 12.91 4.40
C PHE A 507 37.18 13.42 4.04
N ILE A 508 37.35 14.75 4.12
CA ILE A 508 38.62 15.45 3.96
C ILE A 508 38.98 16.06 5.31
N SER A 509 40.16 15.75 5.84
CA SER A 509 40.63 16.36 7.08
C SER A 509 42.15 16.38 7.19
N THR A 510 42.66 17.53 7.65
CA THR A 510 44.06 17.77 8.02
C THR A 510 44.34 17.54 9.50
N THR A 511 43.30 17.47 10.34
CA THR A 511 43.38 17.55 11.81
C THR A 511 42.90 16.30 12.54
N ILE A 512 42.45 15.26 11.84
CA ILE A 512 42.08 13.99 12.46
C ILE A 512 43.25 13.40 13.24
N ASN A 513 43.02 13.14 14.52
CA ASN A 513 43.92 12.32 15.32
C ASN A 513 43.80 10.87 14.84
N GLU A 514 44.73 10.43 13.98
CA GLU A 514 44.73 9.09 13.37
C GLU A 514 44.62 7.95 14.39
N LYS A 515 45.03 8.16 15.66
CA LYS A 515 44.86 7.17 16.73
C LYS A 515 43.39 6.87 17.08
N GLN A 516 42.46 7.71 16.65
CA GLN A 516 41.02 7.52 16.85
C GLN A 516 40.37 6.66 15.78
N ILE A 517 41.05 6.38 14.65
CA ILE A 517 40.51 5.64 13.51
C ILE A 517 41.38 4.40 13.25
N LYS A 518 40.75 3.24 13.05
CA LYS A 518 41.45 2.00 12.68
C LYS A 518 41.86 1.99 11.20
N ILE A 519 42.84 2.80 10.81
CA ILE A 519 43.33 2.95 9.43
C ILE A 519 44.06 1.68 8.96
N ASN A 520 43.93 1.35 7.67
CA ASN A 520 44.57 0.24 6.97
C ASN A 520 44.29 -1.15 7.53
N LYS A 521 43.33 -1.29 8.44
CA LYS A 521 42.87 -2.56 9.00
C LYS A 521 41.52 -2.95 8.40
N LYS A 522 41.39 -4.20 7.98
CA LYS A 522 40.10 -4.78 7.59
C LYS A 522 39.29 -5.10 8.85
N ILE A 523 38.06 -4.61 8.93
CA ILE A 523 37.19 -4.68 10.10
C ILE A 523 35.86 -5.27 9.66
N LYS A 524 35.43 -6.36 10.30
CA LYS A 524 34.06 -6.83 10.19
C LYS A 524 33.17 -5.95 11.08
N ILE A 525 32.13 -5.37 10.51
CA ILE A 525 31.36 -4.32 11.16
C ILE A 525 30.37 -4.91 12.17
N PHE A 526 29.74 -6.02 11.82
CA PHE A 526 28.81 -6.74 12.69
C PHE A 526 29.57 -7.78 13.53
N GLU A 527 29.29 -7.81 14.83
CA GLU A 527 29.90 -8.74 15.79
C GLU A 527 29.27 -10.13 15.80
#